data_AF-A0A7Y2DVB2-F1
#
_entry.id   AF-A0A7Y2DVB2-F1
#
_cell.length_a   1.000
_cell.length_b   1.000
_cell.length_c   1.000
_cell.angle_alpha   90.00
_cell.angle_beta   90.00
_cell.angle_gamma   90.00
#
_symmetry.space_group_name_H-M   'P 1'
#
loop_
_entity.id
_entity.type
_entity.pdbx_description
1 polymer ?
#
loop_
_entity_poly.entity_id
_entity_poly.type
_entity_poly.pdbx_seq_one_letter_code
_entity_poly.pdbx_strand_id
1 'polypeptide(L)'
;FYTKNNDSSTGWHDPKFDKMLEEANKEIDPQKRLEMLAAAEFYLMKDQPIASLFTNATNWIKKPYVKGLYPNPGTLHPWKFVYIEKDESKWDQDVKELMKLSDPIVDEHVDRLMATQLAAEEKSKAATASSDEDDSKPAAE
;
A
#
# COMPACT_ATOMS: atom_id res chain seq x y z
N PHE A 1 -20.10 -14.30 -7.22
CA PHE A 1 -20.83 -13.34 -6.39
C PHE A 1 -22.08 -12.80 -7.05
N TYR A 2 -22.07 -12.44 -8.34
CA TYR A 2 -23.28 -12.03 -9.06
C TYR A 2 -23.61 -13.04 -10.15
N THR A 3 -24.81 -13.63 -10.11
CA THR A 3 -25.27 -14.76 -10.96
C THR A 3 -24.58 -16.10 -10.69
N LYS A 4 -25.24 -17.18 -11.12
CA LYS A 4 -24.78 -18.57 -10.92
C LYS A 4 -23.47 -18.90 -11.64
N ASN A 5 -23.25 -18.34 -12.83
CA ASN A 5 -22.05 -18.56 -13.64
C ASN A 5 -21.08 -17.37 -13.48
N ASN A 6 -20.59 -17.18 -12.26
CA ASN A 6 -19.69 -16.09 -11.96
C ASN A 6 -18.22 -16.51 -11.98
N ASP A 7 -17.33 -15.54 -12.19
CA ASP A 7 -15.88 -15.76 -12.20
C ASP A 7 -15.27 -15.82 -10.79
N SER A 8 -16.08 -15.78 -9.73
CA SER A 8 -15.53 -15.87 -8.38
C SER A 8 -15.22 -17.33 -8.03
N SER A 9 -13.95 -17.60 -7.71
CA SER A 9 -13.48 -18.94 -7.32
C SER A 9 -13.98 -19.42 -5.95
N THR A 10 -14.88 -18.67 -5.30
CA THR A 10 -15.42 -19.01 -3.97
C THR A 10 -16.56 -20.01 -4.01
N GLY A 11 -17.20 -20.21 -5.17
CA GLY A 11 -18.39 -21.07 -5.31
C GLY A 11 -19.64 -20.54 -4.59
N TRP A 12 -19.57 -19.36 -3.98
CA TRP A 12 -20.68 -18.75 -3.26
C TRP A 12 -21.64 -18.04 -4.22
N HIS A 13 -22.93 -18.26 -4.00
CA HIS A 13 -24.02 -17.64 -4.75
C HIS A 13 -25.26 -17.56 -3.88
N ASP A 14 -25.87 -16.37 -3.83
CA ASP A 14 -27.14 -16.13 -3.15
C ASP A 14 -28.08 -15.30 -4.05
N PRO A 15 -29.27 -15.83 -4.42
CA PRO A 15 -30.27 -15.09 -5.19
C PRO A 15 -30.69 -13.76 -4.57
N LYS A 16 -30.63 -13.62 -3.24
CA LYS A 16 -30.96 -12.38 -2.55
C LYS A 16 -29.94 -11.29 -2.83
N PHE A 17 -28.66 -11.65 -2.87
CA PHE A 17 -27.58 -10.73 -3.22
C PHE A 17 -27.66 -10.30 -4.68
N ASP A 18 -27.98 -11.23 -5.59
CA ASP A 18 -28.23 -10.90 -7.00
C ASP A 18 -29.35 -9.87 -7.16
N LYS A 19 -30.48 -10.04 -6.45
CA LYS A 19 -31.58 -9.09 -6.48
C LYS A 19 -31.18 -7.69 -5.98
N MET A 20 -30.41 -7.62 -4.89
CA MET A 20 -29.92 -6.33 -4.36
C MET A 20 -29.03 -5.60 -5.37
N LEU A 21 -28.16 -6.33 -6.08
CA LEU A 21 -27.32 -5.76 -7.14
C LEU A 21 -28.13 -5.33 -8.37
N GLU A 22 -29.15 -6.10 -8.78
CA GLU A 22 -30.04 -5.71 -9.88
C GLU A 22 -30.81 -4.41 -9.57
N GLU A 23 -31.32 -4.27 -8.35
CA GLU A 23 -32.01 -3.06 -7.91
C GLU A 23 -31.06 -1.86 -7.91
N ALA A 24 -29.85 -2.03 -7.35
CA ALA A 24 -28.83 -0.97 -7.36
C ALA A 24 -28.39 -0.58 -8.77
N ASN A 25 -28.36 -1.51 -9.73
CA ASN A 25 -28.00 -1.23 -11.12
C ASN A 25 -29.10 -0.51 -11.92
N LYS A 26 -30.36 -0.61 -11.48
CA LYS A 26 -31.50 0.10 -12.11
C LYS A 26 -31.65 1.54 -11.60
N GLU A 27 -31.07 1.86 -10.45
CA GLU A 27 -31.12 3.21 -9.87
C GLU A 27 -30.27 4.20 -10.69
N ILE A 28 -30.85 5.37 -10.96
CA ILE A 28 -30.23 6.42 -11.78
C ILE A 28 -29.47 7.41 -10.89
N ASP A 29 -30.01 7.68 -9.70
CA ASP A 29 -29.38 8.60 -8.75
C ASP A 29 -28.09 7.98 -8.19
N PRO A 30 -26.92 8.58 -8.43
CA PRO A 30 -25.64 8.02 -7.98
C PRO A 30 -25.57 7.84 -6.47
N GLN A 31 -26.18 8.74 -5.70
CA GLN A 31 -26.07 8.70 -4.23
C GLN A 31 -26.89 7.55 -3.65
N LYS A 32 -28.13 7.38 -4.11
CA LYS A 32 -28.97 6.23 -3.73
C LYS A 32 -28.38 4.92 -4.20
N ARG A 33 -27.80 4.89 -5.42
CA ARG A 33 -27.12 3.70 -5.92
C ARG A 33 -25.97 3.28 -4.99
N LEU A 34 -25.17 4.24 -4.51
CA LEU A 34 -24.09 3.95 -3.56
C LEU A 34 -24.61 3.41 -2.22
N GLU A 35 -25.70 3.98 -1.68
CA GLU A 35 -26.34 3.48 -0.46
C GLU A 35 -26.84 2.03 -0.62
N MET A 36 -27.46 1.72 -1.76
CA MET A 36 -27.91 0.36 -2.08
C MET A 36 -26.75 -0.63 -2.24
N LEU A 37 -25.65 -0.20 -2.89
CA LEU A 37 -24.44 -1.02 -3.02
C LEU A 37 -23.77 -1.27 -1.67
N ALA A 38 -23.72 -0.27 -0.78
CA ALA A 38 -23.21 -0.44 0.58
C ALA A 38 -24.06 -1.45 1.39
N ALA A 39 -25.38 -1.44 1.22
CA ALA A 39 -26.26 -2.43 1.84
C ALA A 39 -25.98 -3.86 1.32
N ALA A 40 -25.73 -4.01 0.01
CA ALA A 40 -25.35 -5.28 -0.59
C ALA A 40 -23.98 -5.77 -0.10
N GLU A 41 -22.98 -4.89 -0.02
CA GLU A 41 -21.66 -5.20 0.53
C GLU A 41 -21.74 -5.66 1.99
N PHE A 42 -22.52 -4.96 2.82
CA PHE A 42 -22.74 -5.35 4.21
C PHE A 42 -23.38 -6.75 4.33
N TYR A 43 -24.28 -7.12 3.42
CA TYR A 43 -24.81 -8.48 3.36
C TYR A 43 -23.73 -9.51 3.04
N LEU A 44 -22.90 -9.24 2.04
CA LEU A 44 -21.77 -10.12 1.68
C LEU A 44 -20.79 -10.30 2.84
N MET A 45 -20.53 -9.22 3.60
CA MET A 45 -19.64 -9.27 4.77
C MET A 45 -20.19 -10.12 5.92
N LYS A 46 -21.51 -10.34 6.02
CA LYS A 46 -22.08 -11.23 7.06
C LYS A 46 -21.77 -12.70 6.80
N ASP A 47 -21.78 -13.09 5.53
CA ASP A 47 -21.51 -14.47 5.12
C ASP A 47 -19.99 -14.76 5.02
N GLN A 48 -19.16 -13.71 5.04
CA GLN A 48 -17.70 -13.76 4.96
C GLN A 48 -17.13 -14.77 3.93
N PRO A 49 -17.62 -14.79 2.68
CA PRO A 49 -17.10 -15.73 1.68
C PRO A 49 -15.67 -15.40 1.25
N ILE A 50 -15.20 -14.17 1.52
CA ILE A 50 -13.83 -13.70 1.26
C ILE A 50 -13.32 -12.90 2.45
N ALA A 51 -12.02 -13.05 2.73
CA ALA A 51 -11.29 -12.22 3.67
C ALA A 51 -10.37 -11.26 2.90
N SER A 52 -10.74 -9.98 2.86
CA SER A 52 -9.94 -8.93 2.24
C SER A 52 -8.69 -8.66 3.08
N LEU A 53 -7.50 -8.79 2.49
CA LEU A 53 -6.22 -8.55 3.19
C LEU A 53 -5.72 -7.12 3.00
N PHE A 54 -5.80 -6.58 1.79
CA PHE A 54 -5.33 -5.23 1.46
C PHE A 54 -5.96 -4.72 0.16
N THR A 55 -5.98 -3.40 0.00
CA THR A 55 -6.29 -2.76 -1.27
C THR A 55 -4.99 -2.51 -2.02
N ASN A 56 -4.90 -2.99 -3.26
CA ASN A 56 -3.71 -2.82 -4.09
C ASN A 56 -3.49 -1.34 -4.43
N ALA A 57 -2.25 -0.87 -4.28
CA ALA A 57 -1.78 0.37 -4.88
C ALA A 57 -0.99 0.04 -6.15
N THR A 58 -1.21 0.80 -7.22
CA THR A 58 -0.44 0.66 -8.45
C THR A 58 0.85 1.46 -8.36
N ASN A 59 1.94 0.78 -8.00
CA ASN A 59 3.28 1.35 -7.97
C ASN A 59 4.05 0.91 -9.21
N TRP A 60 4.74 1.84 -9.85
CA TRP A 60 5.43 1.60 -11.10
C TRP A 60 6.57 2.60 -11.27
N ILE A 61 7.64 2.14 -11.90
CA ILE A 61 8.84 2.93 -12.13
C ILE A 61 8.97 3.15 -13.63
N LYS A 62 9.15 4.41 -14.03
CA LYS A 62 9.46 4.76 -15.41
C LYS A 62 10.79 5.52 -15.46
N LYS A 63 11.51 5.35 -16.55
CA LYS A 63 12.72 6.14 -16.80
C LYS A 63 12.32 7.61 -17.07
N PRO A 64 13.12 8.61 -16.66
CA PRO A 64 12.78 10.03 -16.82
C PRO A 64 12.59 10.51 -18.26
N TYR A 65 13.14 9.77 -19.24
CA TYR A 65 13.01 10.03 -20.66
C TYR A 65 11.73 9.45 -21.30
N VAL A 66 10.93 8.68 -20.55
CA VAL A 66 9.67 8.11 -21.07
C VAL A 66 8.52 9.09 -20.83
N LYS A 67 8.03 9.69 -21.91
CA LYS A 67 6.99 10.71 -21.89
C LYS A 67 5.67 10.17 -22.47
N GLY A 68 4.57 10.84 -22.11
CA GLY A 68 3.21 10.45 -22.52
C GLY A 68 2.62 9.25 -21.78
N LEU A 69 3.37 8.68 -20.84
CA LEU A 69 2.94 7.59 -19.97
C LEU A 69 2.45 8.16 -18.64
N TYR A 70 1.14 8.11 -18.43
CA TYR A 70 0.44 8.65 -17.26
C TYR A 70 -0.38 7.57 -16.53
N PRO A 71 -0.54 7.67 -15.20
CA PRO A 71 -1.33 6.72 -14.44
C PRO A 71 -2.81 6.90 -14.75
N ASN A 72 -3.56 5.80 -14.80
CA ASN A 72 -5.01 5.82 -14.87
C ASN A 72 -5.62 4.72 -13.97
N PRO A 73 -6.91 4.82 -13.61
CA PRO A 73 -7.56 3.86 -12.72
C PRO A 73 -7.54 2.42 -13.25
N GLY A 74 -7.47 2.22 -14.57
CA GLY A 74 -7.41 0.90 -15.19
C GLY A 74 -6.01 0.31 -15.30
N THR A 75 -4.96 1.03 -14.87
CA THR A 75 -3.55 0.66 -15.11
C THR A 75 -3.25 0.36 -16.59
N LEU A 76 -4.01 0.98 -17.50
CA LEU A 76 -3.84 0.80 -18.94
C LEU A 76 -2.69 1.66 -19.45
N HIS A 77 -1.86 1.12 -20.34
CA HIS A 77 -0.74 1.87 -20.89
C HIS A 77 -1.16 2.52 -22.22
N PRO A 78 -1.18 3.86 -22.33
CA PRO A 78 -1.62 4.56 -23.54
C PRO A 78 -0.53 4.55 -24.63
N TRP A 79 -0.17 3.36 -25.14
CA TRP A 79 1.00 3.13 -26.03
C TRP A 79 1.10 4.09 -27.22
N LYS A 80 -0.02 4.52 -27.78
CA LYS A 80 -0.07 5.48 -28.90
C LYS A 80 0.60 6.83 -28.57
N PHE A 81 0.56 7.25 -27.31
CA PHE A 81 1.07 8.54 -26.86
C PHE A 81 2.42 8.43 -26.14
N VAL A 82 2.90 7.21 -25.90
CA VAL A 82 4.17 6.97 -25.23
C VAL A 82 5.32 7.15 -26.22
N TYR A 83 6.31 7.95 -25.84
CA TYR A 83 7.51 8.15 -26.64
C TYR A 83 8.75 8.32 -25.77
N ILE A 84 9.92 8.12 -26.40
CA ILE A 84 11.23 8.35 -25.78
C ILE A 84 11.68 9.76 -26.13
N GLU A 85 11.82 10.60 -25.11
CA GLU A 85 12.39 11.94 -25.24
C GLU A 85 13.92 11.85 -25.28
N LYS A 86 14.51 12.31 -26.37
CA LYS A 86 15.96 12.26 -26.58
C LYS A 86 16.67 13.47 -25.99
N ASP A 87 15.95 14.57 -25.80
CA ASP A 87 16.49 15.80 -25.23
C ASP A 87 16.58 15.69 -23.70
N GLU A 88 17.81 15.62 -23.17
CA GLU A 88 18.09 15.50 -21.72
C GLU A 88 17.46 16.64 -20.92
N SER A 89 17.35 17.84 -21.50
CA SER A 89 16.80 19.02 -20.82
C SER A 89 15.30 18.88 -20.50
N LYS A 90 14.60 17.94 -21.15
CA LYS A 90 13.16 17.71 -21.00
C LYS A 90 12.84 16.52 -20.11
N TRP A 91 13.84 15.87 -19.52
CA TRP A 91 13.63 14.71 -18.66
C TRP A 91 13.01 15.12 -17.32
N ASP A 92 12.18 14.24 -16.73
CA ASP A 92 11.48 14.54 -15.47
C ASP A 92 12.44 14.74 -14.27
N GLN A 93 13.66 14.19 -14.36
CA GLN A 93 14.68 14.24 -13.31
C GLN A 93 16.08 14.29 -13.95
N ASP A 94 17.02 14.96 -13.28
CA ASP A 94 18.42 14.90 -13.66
C ASP A 94 18.99 13.51 -13.35
N VAL A 95 19.09 12.68 -14.39
CA VAL A 95 19.59 11.31 -14.31
C VAL A 95 21.05 11.27 -13.82
N LYS A 96 21.84 12.34 -14.02
CA LYS A 96 23.25 12.39 -13.62
C LYS A 96 23.40 12.51 -12.10
N GLU A 97 22.42 13.11 -11.43
CA GLU A 97 22.44 13.33 -9.97
C GLU A 97 21.47 12.43 -9.21
N LEU A 98 20.71 11.58 -9.90
CA LEU A 98 19.69 10.72 -9.30
C LEU A 98 20.20 9.82 -8.16
N MET A 99 21.45 9.38 -8.23
CA MET A 99 22.09 8.55 -7.17
C MET A 99 22.67 9.38 -6.01
N LYS A 100 22.63 10.71 -6.10
CA LYS A 100 23.14 11.64 -5.09
C LYS A 100 22.03 12.36 -4.33
N LEU A 101 20.80 12.34 -4.84
CA LEU A 101 19.65 12.92 -4.16
C LEU A 101 19.22 12.01 -3.01
N SER A 102 19.20 12.55 -1.79
CA SER A 102 18.55 11.93 -0.64
C SER A 102 17.06 12.25 -0.66
N ASP A 103 16.21 11.25 -0.41
CA ASP A 103 14.76 11.45 -0.29
C ASP A 103 14.43 11.72 1.20
N PRO A 104 13.92 12.91 1.55
CA PRO A 104 13.60 13.27 2.93
C PRO A 104 12.66 12.29 3.64
N ILE A 105 11.75 11.66 2.90
CA ILE A 105 10.80 10.68 3.46
C ILE A 105 11.51 9.39 3.85
N VAL A 106 12.49 8.98 3.02
CA VAL A 106 13.30 7.80 3.29
C VAL A 106 14.21 8.06 4.48
N ASP A 107 14.83 9.24 4.55
CA ASP A 107 15.70 9.62 5.66
C ASP A 107 14.93 9.65 6.98
N GLU A 108 13.75 10.28 7.02
CA GLU A 108 12.88 10.30 8.21
C GLU A 108 12.45 8.87 8.62
N HIS A 109 12.18 8.00 7.64
CA HIS A 109 11.83 6.62 7.92
C HIS A 109 13.00 5.83 8.51
N VAL A 110 14.21 6.00 7.96
CA VAL A 110 15.43 5.39 8.49
C VAL A 110 15.72 5.89 9.90
N ASP A 111 15.64 7.20 10.14
CA ASP A 111 15.86 7.79 11.46
C ASP A 111 14.91 7.21 12.51
N ARG A 112 13.63 7.05 12.17
CA ARG A 112 12.63 6.43 13.06
C ARG A 112 12.95 4.97 13.37
N LEU A 113 13.41 4.20 12.39
CA LEU A 113 13.79 2.79 12.61
C LEU A 113 15.05 2.69 13.48
N MET A 114 16.05 3.54 13.22
CA MET A 114 17.31 3.55 13.94
C MET A 114 17.16 4.08 15.37
N ALA A 115 16.27 5.05 15.61
CA ALA A 115 15.99 5.58 16.95
C ALA A 115 15.63 4.48 17.97
N THR A 116 14.91 3.44 17.53
CA THR A 116 14.54 2.31 18.40
C THR A 116 15.75 1.43 18.75
N GLN A 117 16.66 1.23 17.79
CA GLN A 117 17.87 0.43 17.98
C GLN A 117 18.89 1.17 18.85
N LEU A 118 19.11 2.47 18.59
CA LEU A 118 19.99 3.31 19.38
C LEU A 118 19.54 3.38 20.84
N ALA A 119 18.24 3.56 21.09
CA ALA A 119 17.70 3.55 22.46
C ALA A 119 17.89 2.19 23.14
N ALA A 120 17.79 1.07 22.41
CA ALA A 120 18.02 -0.26 22.95
C ALA A 120 19.52 -0.52 23.24
N GLU A 121 20.42 -0.05 22.39
CA GLU A 121 21.87 -0.12 22.60
C GLU A 121 22.32 0.75 23.78
N GLU A 122 21.77 1.95 23.95
CA GLU A 122 22.03 2.79 25.12
C GLU A 122 21.56 2.10 26.40
N LYS A 123 20.39 1.45 26.37
CA LYS A 123 19.88 0.68 27.51
C LYS A 123 20.73 -0.56 27.81
N SER A 124 21.26 -1.24 26.78
CA SER A 124 22.16 -2.40 26.94
C SER A 124 23.54 -1.99 27.47
N LYS A 125 24.08 -0.86 26.99
CA LYS A 125 25.32 -0.25 27.51
C LYS A 125 25.16 0.25 28.94
N ALA A 126 24.02 0.84 29.29
CA ALA A 126 23.73 1.22 30.67
C ALA A 126 23.59 -0.01 31.59
N ALA A 127 23.01 -1.10 31.11
CA ALA A 127 22.90 -2.35 31.87
C ALA A 127 24.27 -3.02 32.09
N THR A 128 25.13 -3.05 31.07
CA THR A 128 26.50 -3.59 31.18
C THR A 128 27.41 -2.72 32.04
N ALA A 129 27.28 -1.39 31.96
CA ALA A 129 27.98 -0.47 32.86
C ALA A 129 27.54 -0.63 34.33
N SER A 130 26.26 -0.97 34.58
CA SER A 130 25.76 -1.23 35.94
C SER A 130 26.15 -2.60 36.51
N SER A 131 26.47 -3.58 35.66
CA SER A 131 26.97 -4.89 36.12
C SER A 131 28.46 -4.91 36.43
N ASP A 132 29.26 -4.03 35.80
CA ASP A 132 30.69 -3.90 36.09
C ASP A 132 30.97 -3.16 37.43
N GLU A 133 30.00 -2.44 38.00
CA GLU A 133 30.12 -1.78 39.31
C GLU A 133 29.81 -2.71 40.50
N ASP A 134 29.01 -3.78 40.33
CA ASP A 134 28.55 -4.65 41.42
C ASP A 134 29.52 -5.81 41.75
N ASP A 135 30.43 -6.18 40.84
CA ASP A 135 31.44 -7.23 41.05
C ASP A 135 32.71 -6.75 41.80
N SER A 136 32.74 -5.49 42.27
CA SER A 136 33.89 -4.87 42.94
C SER A 136 33.83 -4.89 44.48
N LYS A 137 32.89 -5.63 45.09
CA LYS A 137 32.81 -5.76 46.55
C LYS A 137 33.57 -7.02 47.02
N PRO A 138 34.68 -6.89 47.77
CA PRO A 138 35.44 -8.05 48.20
C PRO A 138 34.66 -8.87 49.23
N ALA A 139 34.74 -10.19 49.10
CA ALA A 139 34.38 -11.12 50.15
C ALA A 139 35.31 -10.91 51.36
N ALA A 140 34.74 -10.54 52.50
CA ALA A 140 35.35 -10.58 53.84
C ALA A 140 34.22 -10.97 54.80
N GLU A 141 34.20 -12.21 55.29
CA GLU A 141 34.78 -12.68 56.57
C GLU A 141 33.97 -12.24 57.79
#